data_AF-A0A6G1RJ78-F1
#
_entry.id   AF-A0A6G1RJ78-F1
#
_cell.length_a   1.000
_cell.length_b   1.000
_cell.length_c   1.000
_cell.angle_alpha   90.00
_cell.angle_beta   90.00
_cell.angle_gamma   90.00
#
_symmetry.space_group_name_H-M   'P 1'
#
loop_
_entity.id
_entity.type
_entity.pdbx_description
1 polymer ?
#
loop_
_entity_poly.entity_id
_entity_poly.type
_entity_poly.pdbx_seq_one_letter_code
_entity_poly.pdbx_strand_id
1 'polypeptide(L)'
;LLFVCFRGLLYCNQCVEVVISPVTRMQLEVFLSCPSRPQGAVKVKLLQRTISSLLVSSASEDGSYEVQSVLGKEVGLLNCYVHSVTSHPNCVGLEEIVLLEAAAGRH
;
A
#
# COMPACT_ATOMS: atom_id res chain seq x y z
N LEU A 1 -4.04 -11.57 -2.35
CA LEU A 1 -4.25 -12.21 -3.66
C LEU A 1 -5.22 -13.37 -3.46
N LEU A 2 -6.47 -13.21 -3.87
CA LEU A 2 -7.58 -14.16 -3.63
C LEU A 2 -8.04 -14.87 -4.92
N PHE A 3 -7.21 -14.81 -5.95
CA PHE A 3 -7.49 -15.42 -7.24
C PHE A 3 -6.55 -16.59 -7.48
N VAL A 4 -7.11 -17.77 -7.75
CA VAL A 4 -6.36 -18.93 -8.26
C VAL A 4 -6.40 -18.87 -9.77
N CYS A 5 -5.24 -18.94 -10.43
CA CYS A 5 -5.16 -19.06 -11.88
C CYS A 5 -5.18 -20.55 -12.25
N PHE A 6 -6.22 -21.00 -12.93
CA PHE A 6 -6.35 -22.38 -13.42
C PHE A 6 -6.74 -22.37 -14.89
N ARG A 7 -5.90 -22.97 -15.74
CA ARG A 7 -6.11 -23.04 -17.21
C ARG A 7 -6.43 -21.67 -17.86
N GLY A 8 -5.81 -20.59 -17.36
CA GLY A 8 -6.00 -19.23 -17.88
C GLY A 8 -7.25 -18.49 -17.36
N LEU A 9 -8.02 -19.10 -16.47
CA LEU A 9 -9.15 -18.47 -15.80
C LEU A 9 -8.74 -18.05 -14.39
N LEU A 10 -9.23 -16.88 -13.95
CA LEU A 10 -9.08 -16.40 -12.59
C LEU A 10 -10.30 -16.80 -11.78
N TYR A 11 -10.11 -17.46 -10.64
CA TYR A 11 -11.20 -17.92 -9.78
C TYR A 11 -11.14 -17.26 -8.42
N CYS A 12 -12.24 -16.63 -7.98
CA CYS A 12 -12.34 -16.03 -6.66
C CYS A 12 -12.83 -17.06 -5.64
N ASN A 13 -12.00 -17.40 -4.66
CA ASN A 13 -12.40 -18.36 -3.61
C ASN A 13 -13.53 -17.85 -2.70
N GLN A 14 -13.71 -16.53 -2.57
CA GLN A 14 -14.78 -15.96 -1.74
C GLN A 14 -16.13 -15.96 -2.45
N CYS A 15 -16.16 -15.60 -3.73
CA CYS A 15 -17.40 -15.60 -4.52
C CYS A 15 -17.74 -16.99 -5.06
N VAL A 16 -16.78 -17.91 -5.06
CA VAL A 16 -16.91 -19.27 -5.61
C VAL A 16 -17.19 -19.25 -7.12
N GLU A 17 -16.65 -18.23 -7.82
CA GLU A 17 -16.94 -17.96 -9.23
C GLU A 17 -15.69 -17.62 -10.06
N VAL A 18 -15.80 -17.83 -11.37
CA VAL A 18 -14.82 -17.37 -12.36
C VAL A 18 -14.95 -15.87 -12.53
N VAL A 19 -13.81 -15.17 -12.45
CA VAL A 19 -13.71 -13.72 -12.56
C VAL A 19 -13.15 -13.35 -13.92
N ILE A 20 -13.94 -12.58 -14.66
CA ILE A 20 -13.65 -12.19 -16.05
C ILE A 20 -12.89 -10.85 -16.10
N SER A 21 -13.15 -9.96 -15.13
CA SER A 21 -12.48 -8.67 -14.99
C SER A 21 -12.04 -8.49 -13.54
N PRO A 22 -10.85 -8.99 -13.16
CA PRO A 22 -10.34 -8.82 -11.81
C PRO A 22 -9.97 -7.35 -11.57
N VAL A 23 -10.25 -6.87 -10.36
CA VAL A 23 -9.69 -5.59 -9.92
C VAL A 23 -8.22 -5.82 -9.54
N THR A 24 -7.31 -5.32 -10.36
CA THR A 24 -5.88 -5.31 -10.04
C THR A 24 -5.59 -4.24 -9.01
N ARG A 25 -4.89 -4.62 -7.93
CA ARG A 25 -4.38 -3.67 -6.93
C ARG A 25 -2.86 -3.70 -6.95
N MET A 26 -2.25 -2.52 -6.89
CA MET A 26 -0.84 -2.34 -6.68
C MET A 26 -0.48 -2.67 -5.23
N GLN A 27 0.71 -3.22 -5.04
CA GLN A 27 1.29 -3.44 -3.72
C GLN A 27 2.65 -2.76 -3.70
N LEU A 28 2.82 -1.83 -2.76
CA LEU A 28 4.08 -1.14 -2.57
C LEU A 28 4.43 -1.18 -1.07
N GLU A 29 5.58 -1.77 -0.79
CA GLU A 29 6.14 -1.87 0.54
C GLU A 29 7.46 -1.09 0.57
N VAL A 30 7.55 -0.09 1.43
CA VAL A 30 8.64 0.88 1.46
C VAL A 30 9.19 1.05 2.86
N PHE A 31 10.41 1.55 2.96
CA PHE A 31 10.98 2.03 4.21
C PHE A 31 10.87 3.55 4.25
N LEU A 32 10.24 4.07 5.30
CA LEU A 32 10.10 5.48 5.54
C LEU A 32 11.05 5.93 6.66
N SER A 33 11.66 7.08 6.44
CA SER A 33 12.33 7.84 7.50
C SER A 33 11.27 8.51 8.37
N CYS A 34 11.36 8.32 9.69
CA CYS A 34 10.41 8.90 10.63
C CYS A 34 11.15 9.92 11.52
N PRO A 35 10.87 11.24 11.41
CA PRO A 35 11.58 12.25 12.18
C PRO A 35 11.48 12.06 13.70
N SER A 36 10.36 11.52 14.20
CA SER A 36 10.19 11.21 15.62
C SER A 36 11.02 10.01 16.08
N ARG A 37 11.57 9.22 15.16
CA ARG A 37 12.49 8.11 15.44
C ARG A 37 13.64 8.09 14.43
N PRO A 38 14.61 9.01 14.57
CA PRO A 38 15.67 9.21 13.57
C PRO A 38 16.63 8.03 13.43
N GLN A 39 16.67 7.12 14.42
CA GLN A 39 17.57 5.96 14.41
C GLN A 39 16.96 4.71 13.77
N GLY A 40 15.71 4.74 13.26
CA GLY A 40 15.11 3.54 12.67
C GLY A 40 14.22 3.75 11.46
N ALA A 41 14.20 2.74 10.62
CA ALA A 41 13.38 2.68 9.42
C ALA A 41 12.01 2.10 9.75
N VAL A 42 10.96 2.71 9.22
CA VAL A 42 9.60 2.22 9.34
C VAL A 42 9.24 1.50 8.06
N LYS A 43 9.02 0.19 8.12
CA LYS A 43 8.54 -0.56 6.97
C LYS A 43 7.03 -0.41 6.87
N VAL A 44 6.52 0.10 5.75
CA VAL A 44 5.10 0.37 5.57
C VAL A 44 4.60 -0.29 4.29
N LYS A 45 3.43 -0.93 4.36
CA LYS A 45 2.62 -1.28 3.17
C LYS A 45 1.61 -0.17 2.92
N LEU A 46 1.70 0.45 1.74
CA LEU A 46 0.85 1.57 1.37
C LEU A 46 -0.49 1.08 0.79
N LEU A 47 -1.55 1.85 1.05
CA LEU A 47 -2.84 1.62 0.41
C LEU A 47 -2.81 2.01 -1.06
N GLN A 48 -3.69 1.40 -1.87
CA GLN A 48 -3.84 1.69 -3.30
C GLN A 48 -3.94 3.18 -3.60
N ARG A 49 -4.72 3.94 -2.81
CA ARG A 49 -4.90 5.39 -2.98
C ARG A 49 -3.59 6.16 -2.88
N THR A 50 -2.75 5.79 -1.91
CA THR A 50 -1.49 6.44 -1.61
C THR A 50 -0.46 6.08 -2.67
N ILE A 51 -0.45 4.82 -3.11
CA ILE A 51 0.36 4.35 -4.23
C ILE A 51 -0.01 5.11 -5.51
N SER A 52 -1.29 5.22 -5.83
CA SER A 52 -1.74 5.96 -7.02
C SER A 52 -1.34 7.43 -6.97
N SER A 53 -1.51 8.10 -5.82
CA SER A 53 -1.07 9.49 -5.65
C SER A 53 0.44 9.64 -5.83
N LEU A 54 1.22 8.74 -5.23
CA LEU A 54 2.68 8.75 -5.31
C LEU A 54 3.16 8.53 -6.75
N LEU A 55 2.66 7.49 -7.41
CA LEU A 55 3.08 7.12 -8.76
C LEU A 55 2.67 8.16 -9.80
N VAL A 56 1.46 8.73 -9.72
CA VAL A 56 1.03 9.81 -10.62
C VAL A 56 1.97 11.02 -10.54
N SER A 57 2.47 11.33 -9.35
CA SER A 57 3.44 12.43 -9.16
C SER A 57 4.87 12.13 -9.65
N SER A 58 5.12 10.89 -10.07
CA SER A 58 6.43 10.35 -10.43
C SER A 58 6.45 9.70 -11.82
N ALA A 59 5.36 9.82 -12.59
CA ALA A 59 5.24 9.24 -13.92
C ALA A 59 6.13 9.96 -14.93
N SER A 60 6.78 9.18 -15.80
CA SER A 60 7.44 9.67 -17.01
C SER A 60 6.42 9.99 -18.11
N GLU A 61 6.82 10.74 -19.14
CA GLU A 61 5.97 11.09 -20.29
C GLU A 61 5.45 9.86 -21.05
N ASP A 62 6.18 8.76 -21.01
CA ASP A 62 5.80 7.47 -21.60
C ASP A 62 4.89 6.62 -20.70
N GLY A 63 4.51 7.13 -19.52
CA GLY A 63 3.67 6.43 -18.54
C GLY A 63 4.40 5.37 -17.72
N SER A 64 5.73 5.25 -17.87
CA SER A 64 6.55 4.37 -17.04
C SER A 64 6.90 5.01 -15.69
N TYR A 65 7.36 4.18 -14.74
CA TYR A 65 7.79 4.61 -13.42
C TYR A 65 9.24 4.20 -13.19
N GLU A 66 10.09 5.16 -12.82
CA GLU A 66 11.46 4.90 -12.42
C GLU A 66 11.57 4.92 -10.89
N VAL A 67 12.31 3.97 -10.32
CA VAL A 67 12.47 3.90 -8.85
C VAL A 67 13.03 5.20 -8.28
N GLN A 68 13.97 5.82 -8.99
CA GLN A 68 14.59 7.09 -8.57
C GLN A 68 13.60 8.26 -8.53
N SER A 69 12.55 8.25 -9.36
CA SER A 69 11.53 9.30 -9.35
C SER A 69 10.54 9.14 -8.19
N VAL A 70 10.49 7.96 -7.56
CA VAL A 70 9.63 7.63 -6.42
C VAL A 70 10.36 7.76 -5.08
N LEU A 71 11.65 7.41 -5.03
CA LEU A 71 12.45 7.51 -3.81
C LEU A 71 12.59 8.97 -3.35
N GLY A 72 12.53 9.17 -2.02
CA GLY A 72 12.68 10.49 -1.42
C GLY A 72 11.45 11.40 -1.52
N LYS A 73 10.38 10.96 -2.20
CA LYS A 73 9.10 11.69 -2.23
C LYS A 73 8.43 11.64 -0.86
N GLU A 74 7.82 12.76 -0.49
CA GLU A 74 7.00 12.86 0.71
C GLU A 74 5.64 12.17 0.46
N VAL A 75 5.25 11.27 1.36
CA VAL A 75 3.96 10.55 1.33
C VAL A 75 2.90 11.17 2.25
N GLY A 76 3.23 12.29 2.88
CA GLY A 76 2.37 13.00 3.84
C GLY A 76 2.13 12.22 5.14
N LEU A 77 1.09 12.61 5.87
CA LEU A 77 0.67 11.92 7.09
C LEU A 77 -0.06 10.62 6.75
N LEU A 78 0.44 9.50 7.28
CA LEU A 78 -0.17 8.18 7.12
C LEU A 78 -0.80 7.73 8.44
N ASN A 79 -2.06 7.32 8.38
CA ASN A 79 -2.72 6.64 9.50
C ASN A 79 -2.30 5.18 9.47
N CYS A 80 -1.46 4.79 10.42
CA CYS A 80 -0.82 3.48 10.44
C CYS A 80 -1.05 2.74 11.77
N TYR A 81 -1.12 1.41 11.71
CA TYR A 81 -1.11 0.53 12.87
C TYR A 81 0.19 -0.30 12.92
N VAL A 82 0.68 -0.62 14.13
CA VAL A 82 1.90 -1.40 14.33
C VAL A 82 1.62 -2.89 14.17
N HIS A 83 2.06 -3.47 13.05
CA HIS A 83 1.88 -4.88 12.75
C HIS A 83 2.91 -5.76 13.49
N SER A 84 4.17 -5.35 13.54
CA SER A 84 5.23 -6.14 14.19
C SER A 84 6.43 -5.29 14.60
N VAL A 85 7.05 -5.64 15.72
CA VAL A 85 8.35 -5.13 16.12
C VAL A 85 9.38 -6.24 15.88
N THR A 86 10.42 -5.96 15.10
CA THR A 86 11.41 -6.98 14.74
C THR A 86 12.61 -6.91 15.68
N SER A 87 13.28 -8.04 15.90
CA SER A 87 14.52 -8.12 16.67
C SER A 87 15.73 -7.52 15.96
N HIS A 88 15.61 -7.18 14.67
CA HIS A 88 16.60 -6.34 14.02
C HIS A 88 16.56 -4.96 14.68
N PRO A 89 17.70 -4.46 15.19
CA PRO A 89 17.74 -3.16 15.81
C PRO A 89 17.28 -2.16 14.77
N ASN A 90 16.18 -1.46 15.06
CA ASN A 90 15.69 -0.30 14.32
C ASN A 90 14.64 -0.52 13.21
N CYS A 91 13.95 -1.67 13.14
CA CYS A 91 12.83 -1.85 12.20
C CYS A 91 11.49 -2.12 12.89
N VAL A 92 10.47 -1.32 12.51
CA VAL A 92 9.05 -1.53 12.90
C VAL A 92 8.21 -1.64 11.64
N GLY A 93 7.37 -2.67 11.59
CA GLY A 93 6.40 -2.87 10.52
C GLY A 93 5.08 -2.19 10.85
N LEU A 94 4.61 -1.33 9.96
CA LEU A 94 3.30 -0.70 10.01
C LEU A 94 2.47 -1.03 8.77
N GLU A 95 1.15 -0.96 8.90
CA GLU A 95 0.20 -1.01 7.79
C GLU A 95 -0.64 0.25 7.75
N GLU A 96 -0.79 0.87 6.58
CA GLU A 96 -1.68 2.02 6.39
C GLU A 96 -3.14 1.55 6.36
N ILE A 97 -4.02 2.25 7.09
CA ILE A 97 -5.44 1.92 7.22
C ILE A 97 -6.35 3.06 6.75
N VAL A 98 -7.54 2.67 6.28
CA VAL A 98 -8.63 3.62 5.97
C VAL A 98 -9.44 3.83 7.24
N LEU A 99 -9.50 5.07 7.73
CA LEU A 99 -10.52 5.47 8.70
C LEU A 99 -11.85 5.51 7.94
N LEU A 100 -12.76 4.56 8.21
CA LEU A 100 -14.16 4.78 7.86
C LEU A 100 -14.62 5.96 8.71
N GLU A 101 -15.00 7.07 8.07
CA GLU A 101 -15.70 8.12 8.79
C GLU A 101 -16.94 7.49 9.41
N ALA A 102 -17.01 7.51 10.74
CA ALA A 102 -18.20 7.09 11.45
C ALA A 102 -19.35 7.92 10.87
N ALA A 103 -20.32 7.26 10.24
CA ALA A 103 -21.50 7.92 9.70
C ALA A 103 -22.04 8.83 10.80
N ALA A 104 -21.83 10.13 10.65
CA ALA A 104 -22.40 11.12 11.54
C ALA A 104 -23.90 10.95 11.40
N GLY A 105 -24.50 10.26 12.38
CA GLY A 105 -25.94 10.14 12.51
C GLY A 105 -26.50 11.55 12.48
N ARG A 106 -27.14 11.91 11.37
CA ARG A 106 -27.97 13.10 11.31
C ARG A 106 -29.34 12.67 11.80
N HIS A 107 -29.73 13.30 12.90
CA HIS A 107 -31.04 13.28 13.54
C HIS A 107 -32.17 13.52 12.53
#